data_AF-A0A0W0VBW7-F1
#
_entry.id   AF-A0A0W0VBW7-F1
#
_cell.length_a   1.000
_cell.length_b   1.000
_cell.length_c   1.000
_cell.angle_alpha   90.00
_cell.angle_beta   90.00
_cell.angle_gamma   90.00
#
_symmetry.space_group_name_H-M   'P 1'
#
loop_
_entity.id
_entity.type
_entity.pdbx_description
1 polymer ?
#
loop_
_entity_poly.entity_id
_entity_poly.type
_entity_poly.pdbx_seq_one_letter_code
_entity_poly.pdbx_strand_id
1 'polypeptide(L)'
;MLEKIQNLIANLGKKSKAYVLNQKDWFNILIIYLQSNADERELLAKGVQPYAQMEVLDVFTSLEEQSELQGSKIPNFAKRVASVLPNISRLNLSKAEWLQLIRRTEEQDVKRLSSAFLLSCLSQIRRDAESLDLLQGRKQLPRHVKKAPAPEESTLHRVKRRRFRNDDSEDLPILFSDNNKENEPDLSNIKVRRIDILSPGTPLKGYPEVYRTPEKQTRVRKLYGHRTGLMDFTLFKALTPSPKKVQITVDDEETVKKKMPKLLFQQLEPLSFTATLEALKKRRGLKRRQGQNQLMGGSCQQVFAICGENIVIESQSKYHWSHLIAYFLGGMHSADNLVPATAASNYNVLEIIEQFIAEKLIKEDVSDVYITVSPVYIDGSNIPSTLLFNLKWLEHSVEHSEEIHINPRSHERVNKSMLKAIDAIRNLRNPDAEQMQVEDQGLKLTI
;
A
#
# COMPACT_ATOMS: atom_id res chain seq x y z
N MET A 1 -8.82 19.68 8.17
CA MET A 1 -8.97 18.87 9.39
C MET A 1 -10.35 18.25 9.46
N LEU A 2 -11.38 19.00 9.07
CA LEU A 2 -12.76 18.53 8.81
C LEU A 2 -12.92 17.11 8.26
N GLU A 3 -12.24 16.74 7.17
CA GLU A 3 -12.34 15.37 6.60
C GLU A 3 -11.91 14.27 7.60
N LYS A 4 -10.88 14.52 8.42
CA LYS A 4 -10.47 13.58 9.48
C LYS A 4 -11.53 13.44 10.57
N ILE A 5 -12.19 14.54 10.92
CA ILE A 5 -13.29 14.55 11.89
C ILE A 5 -14.47 13.75 11.31
N GLN A 6 -14.85 14.01 10.07
CA GLN A 6 -15.92 13.29 9.38
C GLN A 6 -15.63 11.79 9.28
N ASN A 7 -14.40 11.41 8.91
CA ASN A 7 -13.98 10.01 8.87
C ASN A 7 -14.00 9.36 10.25
N LEU A 8 -13.57 10.05 11.31
CA LEU A 8 -13.66 9.56 12.68
C LEU A 8 -15.13 9.32 13.07
N ILE A 9 -15.99 10.32 12.88
CA ILE A 9 -17.42 10.25 13.21
C ILE A 9 -18.11 9.14 12.42
N ALA A 10 -17.83 9.03 11.11
CA ALA A 10 -18.36 7.95 10.29
C ALA A 10 -17.91 6.57 10.77
N ASN A 11 -16.65 6.43 11.21
CA ASN A 11 -16.14 5.18 11.76
C ASN A 11 -16.75 4.84 13.12
N LEU A 12 -17.00 5.83 13.98
CA LEU A 12 -17.78 5.63 15.21
C LEU A 12 -19.24 5.27 14.88
N GLY A 13 -19.81 5.87 13.83
CA GLY A 13 -21.15 5.57 13.28
C GLY A 13 -21.34 4.10 12.88
N LYS A 14 -20.26 3.43 12.47
CA LYS A 14 -20.25 1.99 12.17
C LYS A 14 -20.19 1.09 13.42
N LYS A 15 -19.92 1.64 14.61
CA LYS A 15 -19.89 0.89 15.88
C LYS A 15 -21.30 0.74 16.46
N SER A 16 -21.48 -0.27 17.31
CA SER A 16 -22.76 -0.47 17.99
C SER A 16 -23.05 0.70 18.95
N LYS A 17 -24.33 0.97 19.24
CA LYS A 17 -24.73 2.00 20.22
C LYS A 17 -24.21 1.74 21.64
N ALA A 18 -23.81 0.50 21.94
CA ALA A 18 -23.22 0.12 23.21
C ALA A 18 -21.69 0.28 23.24
N TYR A 19 -21.06 0.73 22.15
CA TYR A 19 -19.63 0.94 22.09
C TYR A 19 -19.19 2.08 23.01
N VAL A 20 -18.24 1.79 23.89
CA VAL A 20 -17.62 2.77 24.79
C VAL A 20 -16.21 3.08 24.28
N LEU A 21 -15.90 4.37 24.18
CA LEU A 21 -14.58 4.84 23.76
C LEU A 21 -13.49 4.31 24.70
N ASN A 22 -12.50 3.63 24.14
CA ASN A 22 -11.35 3.16 24.90
C ASN A 22 -10.25 4.24 24.95
N GLN A 23 -9.17 3.97 25.70
CA GLN A 23 -8.04 4.91 25.84
C GLN A 23 -7.40 5.31 24.51
N LYS A 24 -7.33 4.39 23.53
CA LYS A 24 -6.77 4.65 22.20
C LYS A 24 -7.67 5.61 21.41
N ASP A 25 -8.98 5.46 21.53
CA ASP A 25 -9.96 6.34 20.89
C ASP A 25 -9.88 7.76 21.46
N TRP A 26 -9.87 7.88 22.78
CA TRP A 26 -9.70 9.16 23.47
C TRP A 26 -8.42 9.88 23.05
N PHE A 27 -7.31 9.16 22.94
CA PHE A 27 -6.07 9.76 22.46
C PHE A 27 -6.17 10.23 21.00
N ASN A 28 -6.79 9.45 20.12
CA ASN A 28 -7.02 9.87 18.73
C ASN A 28 -7.88 11.14 18.66
N ILE A 29 -8.95 11.19 19.44
CA ILE A 29 -9.85 12.35 19.55
C ILE A 29 -9.07 13.57 20.05
N LEU A 30 -8.25 13.41 21.10
CA LEU A 30 -7.41 14.48 21.64
C LEU A 30 -6.45 15.05 20.60
N ILE A 31 -5.80 14.20 19.79
CA ILE A 31 -4.90 14.67 18.73
C ILE A 31 -5.65 15.49 17.68
N ILE A 32 -6.85 15.05 17.28
CA ILE A 32 -7.69 15.78 16.32
C ILE A 32 -8.14 17.11 16.95
N TYR A 33 -8.61 17.09 18.19
CA TYR A 33 -9.04 18.26 18.96
C TYR A 33 -7.94 19.35 19.00
N LEU A 34 -6.70 18.95 19.32
CA LEU A 34 -5.56 19.87 19.40
C LEU A 34 -5.15 20.48 18.05
N GLN A 35 -5.51 19.84 16.94
CA GLN A 35 -5.25 20.31 15.58
C GLN A 35 -6.42 21.10 14.98
N SER A 36 -7.56 21.14 15.66
CA SER A 36 -8.82 21.69 15.16
C SER A 36 -9.05 23.13 15.63
N ASN A 37 -9.73 23.93 14.81
CA ASN A 37 -10.24 25.24 15.19
C ASN A 37 -11.50 25.11 16.09
N ALA A 38 -12.09 26.24 16.54
CA ALA A 38 -13.23 26.22 17.46
C ALA A 38 -14.44 25.46 16.90
N ASP A 39 -14.87 25.77 15.68
CA ASP A 39 -16.02 25.13 15.02
C ASP A 39 -15.79 23.63 14.80
N GLU A 40 -14.58 23.26 14.38
CA GLU A 40 -14.16 21.87 14.20
C GLU A 40 -14.14 21.10 15.53
N ARG A 41 -13.75 21.73 16.64
CA ARG A 41 -13.80 21.11 17.97
C ARG A 41 -15.24 20.89 18.44
N GLU A 42 -16.13 21.84 18.18
CA GLU A 42 -17.56 21.70 18.48
C GLU A 42 -18.18 20.56 17.68
N LEU A 43 -17.88 20.48 16.38
CA LEU A 43 -18.31 19.37 15.54
C LEU A 43 -17.79 18.02 16.05
N LEU A 44 -16.50 17.96 16.43
CA LEU A 44 -15.88 16.76 16.99
C LEU A 44 -16.58 16.35 18.30
N ALA A 45 -16.78 17.28 19.23
CA ALA A 45 -17.41 17.00 20.52
C ALA A 45 -18.85 16.49 20.34
N LYS A 46 -19.65 17.11 19.46
CA LYS A 46 -21.00 16.64 19.11
C LYS A 46 -21.00 15.23 18.50
N GLY A 47 -20.04 14.93 17.63
CA GLY A 47 -19.93 13.61 17.01
C GLY A 47 -19.46 12.51 17.96
N VAL A 48 -18.68 12.86 18.98
CA VAL A 48 -18.13 11.94 19.99
C VAL A 48 -19.12 11.69 21.13
N GLN A 49 -19.97 12.67 21.47
CA GLN A 49 -20.92 12.65 22.59
C GLN A 49 -21.73 11.33 22.70
N PRO A 50 -22.33 10.77 21.63
CA PRO A 50 -23.13 9.54 21.74
C PRO A 50 -22.34 8.31 22.24
N TYR A 51 -21.01 8.30 22.05
CA TYR A 51 -20.12 7.19 22.39
C TYR A 51 -19.37 7.41 23.69
N ALA A 52 -19.24 8.67 24.10
CA ALA A 52 -18.64 9.06 25.38
C ALA A 52 -19.64 8.93 26.55
N GLN A 53 -20.94 8.85 26.27
CA GLN A 53 -22.02 8.78 27.27
C GLN A 53 -21.97 9.95 28.27
N MET A 54 -21.63 11.14 27.78
CA MET A 54 -21.49 12.38 28.56
C MET A 54 -22.00 13.57 27.74
N GLU A 55 -22.30 14.69 28.37
CA GLU A 55 -22.74 15.88 27.64
C GLU A 55 -21.60 16.47 26.79
N VAL A 56 -21.95 17.24 25.76
CA VAL A 56 -20.95 17.86 24.85
C VAL A 56 -19.94 18.70 25.63
N LEU A 57 -20.40 19.44 26.64
CA LEU A 57 -19.55 20.25 27.50
C LEU A 57 -18.58 19.38 28.33
N ASP A 58 -19.03 18.23 28.81
CA ASP A 58 -18.18 17.29 29.56
C ASP A 58 -17.11 16.65 28.66
N VAL A 59 -17.43 16.43 27.37
CA VAL A 59 -16.45 16.00 26.36
C VAL A 59 -15.35 17.05 26.22
N PHE A 60 -15.71 18.34 26.15
CA PHE A 60 -14.74 19.43 26.08
C PHE A 60 -13.83 19.47 27.30
N THR A 61 -14.40 19.51 28.49
CA THR A 61 -13.66 19.54 29.75
C THR A 61 -12.72 18.33 29.84
N SER A 62 -13.20 17.14 29.51
CA SER A 62 -12.38 15.91 29.50
C SER A 62 -11.20 15.99 28.54
N LEU A 63 -11.39 16.56 27.34
CA LEU A 63 -10.32 16.73 26.36
C LEU A 63 -9.29 17.79 26.78
N GLU A 64 -9.73 18.85 27.45
CA GLU A 64 -8.85 19.88 28.02
C GLU A 64 -8.02 19.33 29.18
N GLU A 65 -8.64 18.62 30.13
CA GLU A 65 -7.94 17.95 31.23
C GLU A 65 -6.92 16.92 30.72
N GLN A 66 -7.31 16.09 29.74
CA GLN A 66 -6.38 15.14 29.13
C GLN A 66 -5.24 15.85 28.37
N SER A 67 -5.53 16.95 27.69
CA SER A 67 -4.54 17.80 27.02
C SER A 67 -3.50 18.31 28.01
N GLU A 68 -3.92 18.77 29.19
CA GLU A 68 -3.02 19.24 30.25
C GLU A 68 -2.20 18.11 30.84
N LEU A 69 -2.87 17.01 31.23
CA LEU A 69 -2.22 15.84 31.82
C LEU A 69 -1.15 15.27 30.90
N GLN A 70 -1.47 15.05 29.62
CA GLN A 70 -0.50 14.55 28.64
C GLN A 70 0.55 15.60 28.30
N GLY A 71 0.17 16.88 28.28
CA GLY A 71 1.08 18.01 28.07
C GLY A 71 2.22 18.07 29.08
N SER A 72 1.97 17.67 30.33
CA SER A 72 2.98 17.61 31.39
C SER A 72 4.15 16.65 31.08
N LYS A 73 3.94 15.64 30.22
CA LYS A 73 4.98 14.69 29.79
C LYS A 73 5.95 15.30 28.76
N ILE A 74 5.53 16.33 28.03
CA ILE A 74 6.26 16.89 26.89
C ILE A 74 7.65 17.41 27.27
N PRO A 75 7.84 18.22 28.33
CA PRO A 75 9.16 18.79 28.64
C PRO A 75 10.22 17.72 28.90
N ASN A 76 9.88 16.66 29.64
CA ASN A 76 10.79 15.56 29.95
C ASN A 76 11.11 14.73 28.70
N PHE A 77 10.10 14.47 27.87
CA PHE A 77 10.31 13.75 26.61
C PHE A 77 11.14 14.57 25.61
N ALA A 78 10.87 15.87 25.48
CA ALA A 78 11.60 16.77 24.61
C ALA A 78 13.09 16.85 24.98
N LYS A 79 13.43 16.90 26.28
CA LYS A 79 14.82 16.80 26.76
C LYS A 79 15.50 15.51 26.31
N ARG A 80 14.81 14.36 26.42
CA ARG A 80 15.33 13.05 25.96
C ARG A 80 15.47 12.99 24.43
N VAL A 81 14.57 13.62 23.69
CA VAL A 81 14.66 13.69 22.21
C VAL A 81 15.83 14.58 21.79
N ALA A 82 16.03 15.74 22.43
CA ALA A 82 17.11 16.67 22.12
C ALA A 82 18.51 16.05 22.31
N SER A 83 18.68 15.11 23.24
CA SER A 83 19.98 14.42 23.40
C SER A 83 20.33 13.51 22.22
N VAL A 84 19.33 13.00 21.49
CA VAL A 84 19.50 12.09 20.35
C VAL A 84 19.35 12.81 19.00
N LEU A 85 18.55 13.88 18.97
CA LEU A 85 18.30 14.78 17.85
C LEU A 85 18.47 16.24 18.29
N PRO A 86 19.71 16.74 18.38
CA PRO A 86 20.00 18.08 18.93
C PRO A 86 19.30 19.23 18.19
N ASN A 87 19.05 19.06 16.90
CA ASN A 87 18.41 20.08 16.06
C ASN A 87 16.87 20.00 16.06
N ILE A 88 16.26 19.18 16.93
CA ILE A 88 14.79 18.99 16.96
C ILE A 88 14.03 20.31 17.14
N SER A 89 14.59 21.26 17.89
CA SER A 89 13.99 22.58 18.10
C SER A 89 13.74 23.34 16.81
N ARG A 90 14.52 23.10 15.75
CA ARG A 90 14.34 23.74 14.44
C ARG A 90 13.04 23.37 13.74
N LEU A 91 12.42 22.25 14.14
CA LEU A 91 11.14 21.84 13.56
C LEU A 91 9.96 22.62 14.13
N ASN A 92 10.08 23.26 15.29
CA ASN A 92 8.95 23.89 15.99
C ASN A 92 7.74 22.93 16.09
N LEU A 93 7.95 21.79 16.75
CA LEU A 93 6.90 20.77 16.91
C LEU A 93 5.73 21.30 17.74
N SER A 94 4.51 21.14 17.23
CA SER A 94 3.28 21.50 17.97
C SER A 94 3.02 20.54 19.14
N LYS A 95 2.14 20.93 20.06
CA LYS A 95 1.71 20.08 21.18
C LYS A 95 1.20 18.72 20.69
N ALA A 96 0.36 18.71 19.65
CA ALA A 96 -0.18 17.48 19.07
C ALA A 96 0.92 16.57 18.48
N GLU A 97 1.94 17.15 17.84
CA GLU A 97 3.06 16.38 17.27
C GLU A 97 3.91 15.73 18.37
N TRP A 98 4.19 16.45 19.45
CA TRP A 98 4.90 15.91 20.62
C TRP A 98 4.14 14.75 21.26
N LEU A 99 2.83 14.91 21.46
CA LEU A 99 1.99 13.83 22.01
C LEU A 99 1.98 12.60 21.11
N GLN A 100 1.91 12.78 19.78
CA GLN A 100 2.02 11.65 18.84
C GLN A 100 3.38 10.93 18.93
N LEU A 101 4.50 11.65 19.12
CA LEU A 101 5.81 11.03 19.32
C LEU A 101 5.89 10.23 20.63
N ILE A 102 5.35 10.79 21.72
CA ILE A 102 5.31 10.12 23.02
C ILE A 102 4.52 8.82 22.89
N ARG A 103 3.30 8.90 22.36
CA ARG A 103 2.43 7.75 22.17
C ARG A 103 3.10 6.64 21.38
N ARG A 104 3.71 6.95 20.22
CA ARG A 104 4.39 5.93 19.40
C ARG A 104 5.60 5.30 20.09
N THR A 105 6.27 6.06 20.95
CA THR A 105 7.37 5.53 21.77
C THR A 105 6.84 4.57 22.83
N GLU A 106 5.73 4.92 23.48
CA GLU A 106 5.06 4.09 24.50
C GLU A 106 4.46 2.81 23.86
N GLU A 107 3.75 2.91 22.74
CA GLU A 107 3.14 1.78 22.01
C GLU A 107 4.17 0.75 21.54
N GLN A 108 5.37 1.18 21.15
CA GLN A 108 6.44 0.27 20.73
C GLN A 108 7.33 -0.22 21.89
N ASP A 109 7.09 0.24 23.13
CA ASP A 109 7.93 -0.05 24.30
C ASP A 109 9.42 0.19 24.01
N VAL A 110 9.73 1.36 23.42
CA VAL A 110 11.10 1.72 23.04
C VAL A 110 11.88 2.18 24.27
N LYS A 111 12.69 1.27 24.82
CA LYS A 111 13.53 1.56 26.00
C LYS A 111 14.60 2.62 25.74
N ARG A 112 15.15 2.66 24.52
CA ARG A 112 16.22 3.60 24.11
C ARG A 112 15.83 4.32 22.82
N LEU A 113 15.70 5.64 22.90
CA LEU A 113 15.44 6.48 21.74
C LEU A 113 16.65 6.48 20.81
N SER A 114 16.40 6.31 19.52
CA SER A 114 17.41 6.46 18.47
C SER A 114 16.99 7.54 17.48
N SER A 115 17.95 8.19 16.84
CA SER A 115 17.68 9.22 15.84
C SER A 115 16.88 8.64 14.67
N ALA A 116 17.21 7.43 14.22
CA ALA A 116 16.50 6.75 13.15
C ALA A 116 15.02 6.50 13.49
N PHE A 117 14.73 6.03 14.71
CA PHE A 117 13.35 5.84 15.18
C PHE A 117 12.57 7.17 15.20
N LEU A 118 13.14 8.19 15.84
CA LEU A 118 12.50 9.49 15.97
C LEU A 118 12.27 10.18 14.61
N LEU A 119 13.25 10.13 13.70
CA LEU A 119 13.11 10.63 12.33
C LEU A 119 12.03 9.88 11.54
N SER A 120 11.89 8.57 11.77
CA SER A 120 10.83 7.76 11.16
C SER A 120 9.45 8.18 11.68
N CYS A 121 9.29 8.30 13.00
CA CYS A 121 8.03 8.77 13.59
C CYS A 121 7.67 10.17 13.11
N LEU A 122 8.63 11.09 13.09
CA LEU A 122 8.43 12.44 12.58
C LEU A 122 8.01 12.47 11.11
N SER A 123 8.62 11.62 10.26
CA SER A 123 8.26 11.54 8.84
C SER A 123 6.81 11.11 8.61
N GLN A 124 6.29 10.28 9.49
CA GLN A 124 4.89 9.87 9.46
C GLN A 124 3.94 10.92 10.02
N ILE A 125 4.38 11.74 11.00
CA ILE A 125 3.56 12.80 11.60
C ILE A 125 3.42 13.97 10.63
N ARG A 126 4.54 14.45 10.06
CA ARG A 126 4.56 15.65 9.21
C ARG A 126 4.28 15.38 7.74
N ARG A 127 4.50 14.16 7.25
CA ARG A 127 4.45 13.78 5.82
C ARG A 127 5.34 14.63 4.89
N ASP A 128 6.11 15.58 5.42
CA ASP A 128 7.12 16.35 4.71
C ASP A 128 8.52 15.77 4.99
N ALA A 129 9.18 15.32 3.94
CA ALA A 129 10.52 14.75 4.02
C ALA A 129 11.61 15.83 4.10
N GLU A 130 11.37 17.04 3.57
CA GLU A 130 12.39 18.08 3.41
C GLU A 130 12.72 18.77 4.72
N SER A 131 11.70 19.09 5.54
CA SER A 131 11.92 19.61 6.89
C SER A 131 12.73 18.67 7.79
N LEU A 132 12.73 17.36 7.51
CA LEU A 132 13.51 16.38 8.27
C LEU A 132 14.95 16.23 7.82
N ASP A 133 15.30 16.71 6.63
CA ASP A 133 16.69 16.72 6.18
C ASP A 133 17.49 17.81 6.90
N LEU A 134 16.82 18.87 7.39
CA LEU A 134 17.38 19.88 8.29
C LEU A 134 17.90 19.28 9.61
N LEU A 135 17.39 18.12 10.03
CA LEU A 135 17.81 17.42 11.24
C LEU A 135 19.06 16.58 11.04
N GLN A 136 19.39 16.24 9.79
CA GLN A 136 20.54 15.41 9.44
C GLN A 136 21.87 16.18 9.49
N GLY A 137 21.89 17.41 10.00
CA GLY A 137 23.03 18.35 10.06
C GLY A 137 24.31 17.87 10.78
N ARG A 138 24.48 16.58 11.05
CA ARG A 138 25.82 16.01 11.20
C ARG A 138 26.43 15.92 9.80
N LYS A 139 27.29 16.89 9.45
CA LYS A 139 28.43 16.62 8.57
C LYS A 139 29.08 15.37 9.13
N GLN A 140 28.82 14.19 8.54
CA GLN A 140 29.69 13.06 8.79
C GLN A 140 31.06 13.55 8.36
N LEU A 141 32.00 13.67 9.31
CA LEU A 141 33.40 13.86 8.96
C LEU A 141 33.71 12.81 7.89
N PRO A 142 34.28 13.21 6.75
CA PRO A 142 34.49 12.29 5.65
C PRO A 142 35.28 11.09 6.18
N ARG A 143 34.60 9.95 6.32
CA ARG A 143 35.33 8.70 6.43
C ARG A 143 36.04 8.57 5.10
N HIS A 144 37.36 8.56 5.11
CA HIS A 144 38.15 8.18 3.96
C HIS A 144 37.70 6.78 3.53
N VAL A 145 36.79 6.71 2.57
CA VAL A 145 36.50 5.51 1.82
C VAL A 145 37.78 5.25 1.04
N LYS A 146 38.44 4.11 1.24
CA LYS A 146 39.70 3.73 0.56
C LYS A 146 39.58 3.61 -0.97
N LYS A 147 38.43 3.94 -1.56
CA LYS A 147 38.19 3.99 -3.00
C LYS A 147 37.29 5.18 -3.30
N ALA A 148 37.79 6.11 -4.09
CA ALA A 148 36.97 7.15 -4.69
C ALA A 148 35.86 6.50 -5.51
N PRO A 149 34.60 6.94 -5.41
CA PRO A 149 33.59 6.58 -6.40
C PRO A 149 34.07 7.11 -7.76
N ALA A 150 33.99 6.26 -8.79
CA ALA A 150 34.30 6.67 -10.16
C ALA A 150 33.40 7.86 -10.56
N PRO A 151 33.90 8.79 -11.40
CA PRO A 151 33.16 9.97 -11.80
C PRO A 151 31.82 9.57 -12.43
N GLU A 152 30.78 10.33 -12.07
CA GLU A 152 29.41 10.17 -12.53
C GLU A 152 29.30 10.42 -14.04
N GLU A 153 29.54 9.39 -14.85
CA GLU A 153 28.91 9.34 -16.16
C GLU A 153 27.44 8.96 -15.96
N SER A 154 26.57 9.89 -16.35
CA SER A 154 25.12 9.89 -16.33
C SER A 154 24.49 8.79 -17.20
N THR A 155 24.92 7.55 -17.05
CA THR A 155 24.11 6.42 -17.49
C THR A 155 23.14 6.13 -16.35
N LEU A 156 21.85 6.26 -16.65
CA LEU A 156 20.76 5.72 -15.84
C LEU A 156 21.09 4.25 -15.55
N HIS A 157 21.84 3.98 -14.48
CA HIS A 157 22.38 2.65 -14.24
C HIS A 157 21.22 1.68 -14.16
N ARG A 158 21.18 0.82 -15.17
CA ARG A 158 20.18 -0.21 -15.43
C ARG A 158 20.01 -0.99 -14.13
N VAL A 159 18.88 -0.81 -13.45
CA VAL A 159 18.53 -1.59 -12.26
C VAL A 159 18.76 -3.04 -12.65
N LYS A 160 19.71 -3.73 -11.99
CA LYS A 160 19.96 -5.15 -12.23
C LYS A 160 18.66 -5.89 -11.92
N ARG A 161 17.82 -6.11 -12.95
CA ARG A 161 16.64 -6.98 -12.88
C ARG A 161 17.18 -8.32 -12.37
N ARG A 162 16.85 -8.68 -11.13
CA ARG A 162 17.12 -10.04 -10.63
C ARG A 162 16.45 -10.98 -11.61
N ARG A 163 17.26 -11.83 -12.25
CA ARG A 163 16.77 -12.76 -13.28
C ARG A 163 15.67 -13.62 -12.68
N PHE A 164 14.63 -13.86 -13.49
CA PHE A 164 13.58 -14.84 -13.23
C PHE A 164 14.21 -16.13 -12.69
N ARG A 165 13.64 -16.66 -11.61
CA ARG A 165 13.70 -18.11 -11.42
C ARG A 165 12.71 -18.63 -12.45
N ASN A 166 13.18 -19.37 -13.46
CA ASN A 166 12.31 -20.04 -14.42
C ASN A 166 11.46 -21.04 -13.63
N ASP A 167 10.27 -20.62 -13.23
CA ASP A 167 9.22 -21.53 -12.79
C ASP A 167 8.46 -21.86 -14.07
N ASP A 168 8.89 -22.93 -14.75
CA ASP A 168 8.28 -23.46 -15.98
C ASP A 168 6.94 -24.15 -15.65
N SER A 169 6.09 -23.51 -14.84
CA SER A 169 4.75 -24.04 -14.57
C SER A 169 3.87 -23.90 -15.81
N GLU A 170 3.20 -24.99 -16.17
CA GLU A 170 2.28 -25.08 -17.33
C GLU A 170 0.94 -24.34 -17.13
N ASP A 171 0.80 -23.56 -16.07
CA ASP A 171 -0.42 -22.76 -15.82
C ASP A 171 -0.56 -21.68 -16.90
N LEU A 172 -1.31 -21.97 -17.96
CA LEU A 172 -1.58 -20.99 -19.00
C LEU A 172 -2.68 -20.02 -18.52
N PRO A 173 -2.49 -18.70 -18.64
CA PRO A 173 -3.59 -17.77 -18.44
C PRO A 173 -4.71 -18.07 -19.44
N ILE A 174 -5.94 -17.85 -19.00
CA ILE A 174 -7.13 -17.93 -19.84
C ILE A 174 -7.48 -16.50 -20.24
N LEU A 175 -7.46 -16.19 -21.54
CA LEU A 175 -7.94 -14.92 -22.04
C LEU A 175 -9.43 -15.05 -22.37
N PHE A 176 -10.20 -14.11 -21.83
CA PHE A 176 -11.57 -13.84 -22.22
C PHE A 176 -11.59 -12.47 -22.91
N SER A 177 -12.14 -12.44 -24.12
CA SER A 177 -12.38 -11.20 -24.88
C SER A 177 -13.88 -11.11 -25.11
N ASP A 178 -14.52 -10.06 -24.60
CA ASP A 178 -15.94 -9.86 -24.81
C ASP A 178 -16.15 -9.26 -26.22
N ASN A 179 -16.66 -10.09 -27.13
CA ASN A 179 -17.33 -9.72 -28.38
C ASN A 179 -16.63 -8.86 -29.46
N ASN A 180 -15.37 -8.43 -29.30
CA ASN A 180 -14.67 -7.65 -30.34
C ASN A 180 -13.46 -8.41 -30.93
N LYS A 181 -13.75 -9.35 -31.85
CA LYS A 181 -12.73 -10.16 -32.54
C LYS A 181 -11.78 -9.33 -33.43
N GLU A 182 -12.23 -8.16 -33.89
CA GLU A 182 -11.48 -7.34 -34.87
C GLU A 182 -10.29 -6.60 -34.24
N ASN A 183 -10.25 -6.42 -32.92
CA ASN A 183 -9.19 -5.71 -32.21
C ASN A 183 -8.43 -6.61 -31.20
N GLU A 184 -8.39 -7.92 -31.46
CA GLU A 184 -7.71 -8.85 -30.57
C GLU A 184 -6.19 -8.66 -30.58
N PRO A 185 -5.52 -8.74 -29.41
CA PRO A 185 -4.07 -8.81 -29.37
C PRO A 185 -3.53 -10.00 -30.14
N ASP A 186 -2.48 -9.76 -30.93
CA ASP A 186 -1.69 -10.86 -31.48
C ASP A 186 -0.96 -11.59 -30.36
N LEU A 187 -1.59 -12.66 -29.89
CA LEU A 187 -1.06 -13.59 -28.90
C LEU A 187 -0.57 -14.89 -29.55
N SER A 188 -0.38 -14.94 -30.87
CA SER A 188 0.03 -16.16 -31.59
C SER A 188 1.29 -16.80 -31.01
N ASN A 189 2.21 -15.98 -30.50
CA ASN A 189 3.48 -16.39 -29.88
C ASN A 189 3.42 -16.57 -28.34
N ILE A 190 2.24 -16.42 -27.74
CA ILE A 190 2.04 -16.49 -26.29
C ILE A 190 1.08 -17.65 -25.99
N LYS A 191 1.51 -18.60 -25.17
CA LYS A 191 0.65 -19.71 -24.73
C LYS A 191 -0.47 -19.16 -23.83
N VAL A 192 -1.63 -18.90 -24.42
CA VAL A 192 -2.85 -18.43 -23.74
C VAL A 192 -4.02 -19.29 -24.22
N ARG A 193 -4.88 -19.74 -23.30
CA ARG A 193 -6.11 -20.43 -23.68
C ARG A 193 -7.20 -19.39 -23.89
N ARG A 194 -7.74 -19.29 -25.11
CA ARG A 194 -8.85 -18.41 -25.43
C ARG A 194 -10.18 -19.09 -25.09
N ILE A 195 -11.10 -18.35 -24.48
CA ILE A 195 -12.44 -18.84 -24.15
C ILE A 195 -13.43 -17.72 -24.45
N ASP A 196 -14.46 -18.04 -25.24
CA ASP A 196 -15.46 -17.08 -25.70
C ASP A 196 -16.65 -16.94 -24.72
N ILE A 197 -16.84 -17.91 -23.83
CA ILE A 197 -17.98 -17.95 -22.91
C ILE A 197 -17.51 -18.35 -21.52
N LEU A 198 -17.81 -17.53 -20.51
CA LEU A 198 -17.66 -17.88 -19.10
C LEU A 198 -19.02 -17.80 -18.41
N SER A 199 -19.39 -18.83 -17.67
CA SER A 199 -20.61 -18.80 -16.84
C SER A 199 -20.27 -18.43 -15.39
N PRO A 200 -21.12 -17.67 -14.69
CA PRO A 200 -20.94 -17.42 -13.27
C PRO A 200 -20.83 -18.72 -12.47
N GLY A 201 -19.84 -18.80 -11.60
CA GLY A 201 -19.61 -19.91 -10.70
C GLY A 201 -20.00 -19.55 -9.27
N THR A 202 -20.32 -20.57 -8.46
CA THR A 202 -20.55 -20.40 -7.03
C THR A 202 -19.30 -19.80 -6.36
N PRO A 203 -19.44 -18.69 -5.61
CA PRO A 203 -18.34 -18.10 -4.85
C PRO A 203 -17.65 -19.13 -3.95
N LEU A 204 -16.36 -18.94 -3.73
CA LEU A 204 -15.55 -19.79 -2.86
C LEU A 204 -14.92 -18.94 -1.75
N LYS A 205 -14.63 -19.57 -0.60
CA LYS A 205 -13.89 -18.89 0.47
C LYS A 205 -12.57 -18.34 -0.08
N GLY A 206 -12.38 -17.02 -0.02
CA GLY A 206 -11.23 -16.36 -0.63
C GLY A 206 -11.46 -15.73 -2.00
N TYR A 207 -12.58 -16.05 -2.66
CA TYR A 207 -12.85 -15.69 -4.06
C TYR A 207 -14.36 -15.37 -4.22
N PRO A 208 -14.75 -14.09 -4.05
CA PRO A 208 -16.15 -13.69 -4.18
C PRO A 208 -16.65 -13.83 -5.61
N GLU A 209 -15.80 -13.53 -6.59
CA GLU A 209 -16.10 -13.68 -8.03
C GLU A 209 -15.41 -14.93 -8.59
N VAL A 210 -16.23 -15.88 -9.01
CA VAL A 210 -15.79 -17.14 -9.61
C VAL A 210 -16.56 -17.35 -10.91
N TYR A 211 -15.88 -17.85 -11.94
CA TYR A 211 -16.47 -18.19 -13.22
C TYR A 211 -16.16 -19.65 -13.57
N ARG A 212 -16.85 -20.20 -14.57
CA ARG A 212 -16.63 -21.57 -15.07
C ARG A 212 -16.39 -21.55 -16.57
N THR A 213 -15.41 -22.34 -17.00
CA THR A 213 -15.13 -22.58 -18.42
C THR A 213 -16.13 -23.58 -19.04
N PRO A 214 -16.47 -23.49 -20.34
CA PRO A 214 -17.49 -24.35 -20.98
C PRO A 214 -17.10 -25.83 -21.02
N GLU A 215 -15.88 -26.15 -21.45
CA GLU A 215 -15.49 -27.51 -21.84
C GLU A 215 -15.18 -28.46 -20.65
N LYS A 216 -14.92 -27.92 -19.46
CA LYS A 216 -14.44 -28.71 -18.29
C LYS A 216 -15.01 -28.27 -16.94
N GLN A 217 -15.98 -27.35 -16.91
CA GLN A 217 -16.51 -26.70 -15.70
C GLN A 217 -15.43 -26.21 -14.72
N THR A 218 -14.20 -25.96 -15.20
CA THR A 218 -13.08 -25.54 -14.36
C THR A 218 -13.41 -24.16 -13.81
N ARG A 219 -13.31 -24.03 -12.49
CA ARG A 219 -13.51 -22.73 -11.83
C ARG A 219 -12.31 -21.84 -12.09
N VAL A 220 -12.55 -20.59 -12.44
CA VAL A 220 -11.53 -19.58 -12.71
C VAL A 220 -11.84 -18.31 -11.93
N ARG A 221 -10.80 -17.52 -11.66
CA ARG A 221 -10.89 -16.21 -11.02
C ARG A 221 -10.24 -15.17 -11.92
N LYS A 222 -10.69 -13.91 -11.82
CA LYS A 222 -10.01 -12.79 -12.46
C LYS A 222 -8.58 -12.68 -11.94
N LEU A 223 -7.66 -12.44 -12.85
CA LEU A 223 -6.25 -12.17 -12.56
C LEU A 223 -5.92 -10.72 -12.89
N TYR A 224 -6.39 -10.28 -14.06
CA TYR A 224 -6.08 -8.99 -14.65
C TYR A 224 -7.24 -8.53 -15.54
N GLY A 225 -7.65 -7.28 -15.42
CA GLY A 225 -8.56 -6.59 -16.32
C GLY A 225 -7.87 -5.35 -16.87
N HIS A 226 -8.12 -5.03 -18.13
CA HIS A 226 -7.56 -3.87 -18.81
C HIS A 226 -8.60 -3.20 -19.67
N ARG A 227 -8.74 -1.89 -19.52
CA ARG A 227 -9.62 -1.08 -20.33
C ARG A 227 -8.88 0.10 -20.92
N THR A 228 -9.03 0.28 -22.22
CA THR A 228 -8.45 1.39 -22.99
C THR A 228 -9.49 1.88 -23.99
N GLY A 229 -9.99 3.10 -23.82
CA GLY A 229 -11.11 3.60 -24.63
C GLY A 229 -12.32 2.65 -24.57
N LEU A 230 -12.71 2.11 -25.72
CA LEU A 230 -13.81 1.14 -25.85
C LEU A 230 -13.38 -0.33 -25.70
N MET A 231 -12.09 -0.62 -25.60
CA MET A 231 -11.57 -1.98 -25.47
C MET A 231 -11.56 -2.42 -24.01
N ASP A 232 -12.01 -3.65 -23.75
CA ASP A 232 -11.97 -4.29 -22.43
C ASP A 232 -11.48 -5.74 -22.56
N PHE A 233 -10.39 -6.07 -21.86
CA PHE A 233 -9.78 -7.38 -21.84
C PHE A 233 -9.69 -7.92 -20.42
N THR A 234 -10.04 -9.20 -20.22
CA THR A 234 -9.88 -9.84 -18.92
C THR A 234 -9.12 -11.16 -19.02
N LEU A 235 -8.05 -11.29 -18.24
CA LEU A 235 -7.34 -12.53 -18.01
C LEU A 235 -7.85 -13.22 -16.75
N PHE A 236 -8.08 -14.52 -16.89
CA PHE A 236 -8.51 -15.42 -15.83
C PHE A 236 -7.41 -16.43 -15.51
N LYS A 237 -7.36 -16.83 -14.24
CA LYS A 237 -6.52 -17.94 -13.75
C LYS A 237 -7.41 -19.02 -13.15
N ALA A 238 -7.06 -20.30 -13.39
CA ALA A 238 -7.74 -21.42 -12.75
C ALA A 238 -7.69 -21.35 -11.21
N LEU A 239 -8.80 -21.73 -10.59
CA LEU A 239 -8.91 -21.98 -9.15
C LEU A 239 -8.52 -23.44 -8.89
N THR A 240 -7.24 -23.75 -9.00
CA THR A 240 -6.69 -25.03 -8.53
C THR A 240 -6.47 -24.94 -7.01
N PRO A 241 -6.79 -25.98 -6.22
CA PRO A 241 -6.37 -26.05 -4.83
C PRO A 241 -4.84 -26.09 -4.82
N SER A 242 -4.23 -24.93 -4.57
CA SER A 242 -2.78 -24.82 -4.55
C SER A 242 -2.27 -25.31 -3.20
N PRO A 243 -1.46 -26.39 -3.14
CA PRO A 243 -0.75 -26.76 -1.92
C PRO A 243 0.23 -25.66 -1.47
N LYS A 244 0.48 -24.66 -2.34
CA LYS A 244 1.36 -23.52 -2.12
C LYS A 244 0.62 -22.29 -1.56
N LYS A 245 -0.68 -22.37 -1.25
CA LYS A 245 -1.40 -21.29 -0.56
C LYS A 245 -1.36 -21.53 0.95
N VAL A 246 -0.97 -20.50 1.69
CA VAL A 246 -1.02 -20.55 3.15
C VAL A 246 -2.48 -20.61 3.60
N GLN A 247 -2.82 -21.68 4.30
CA GLN A 247 -4.08 -21.79 5.02
C GLN A 247 -3.96 -21.02 6.32
N ILE A 248 -4.97 -20.20 6.58
CA ILE A 248 -5.03 -19.34 7.77
C ILE A 248 -6.25 -19.79 8.55
N THR A 249 -6.04 -20.12 9.82
CA THR A 249 -7.12 -20.29 10.80
C THR A 249 -7.68 -18.91 11.11
N VAL A 250 -8.98 -18.84 11.40
CA VAL A 250 -9.60 -17.57 11.77
C VAL A 250 -9.11 -17.21 13.17
N ASP A 251 -8.02 -16.45 13.21
CA ASP A 251 -7.52 -15.84 14.44
C ASP A 251 -8.05 -14.41 14.49
N ASP A 252 -8.78 -14.10 15.56
CA ASP A 252 -9.24 -12.74 15.83
C ASP A 252 -8.04 -11.79 16.05
N GLU A 253 -8.27 -10.50 15.82
CA GLU A 253 -7.29 -9.45 16.05
C GLU A 253 -6.75 -9.47 17.49
N GLU A 254 -7.56 -9.90 18.45
CA GLU A 254 -7.19 -10.00 19.87
C GLU A 254 -6.12 -11.07 20.11
N THR A 255 -6.21 -12.22 19.45
CA THR A 255 -5.25 -13.31 19.57
C THR A 255 -3.88 -12.90 19.05
N VAL A 256 -3.85 -12.21 17.90
CA VAL A 256 -2.61 -11.66 17.34
C VAL A 256 -2.02 -10.61 18.27
N LYS A 257 -2.82 -9.67 18.78
CA LYS A 257 -2.35 -8.65 19.74
C LYS A 257 -1.86 -9.26 21.04
N LYS A 258 -2.52 -10.30 21.56
CA LYS A 258 -2.10 -11.01 22.78
C LYS A 258 -0.76 -11.70 22.61
N LYS A 259 -0.54 -12.37 21.46
CA LYS A 259 0.72 -13.06 21.14
C LYS A 259 1.83 -12.10 20.69
N MET A 260 1.48 -10.95 20.11
CA MET A 260 2.41 -9.90 19.65
C MET A 260 1.95 -8.50 20.08
N PRO A 261 2.11 -8.13 21.36
CA PRO A 261 1.57 -6.86 21.89
C PRO A 261 2.22 -5.60 21.31
N LYS A 262 3.41 -5.74 20.72
CA LYS A 262 4.16 -4.63 20.07
C LYS A 262 3.81 -4.47 18.59
N LEU A 263 3.00 -5.35 18.03
CA LEU A 263 2.63 -5.32 16.62
C LEU A 263 1.75 -4.10 16.35
N LEU A 264 2.21 -3.23 15.45
CA LEU A 264 1.48 -2.03 15.02
C LEU A 264 0.58 -2.26 13.81
N PHE A 265 0.62 -3.48 13.26
CA PHE A 265 -0.24 -3.86 12.14
C PHE A 265 -1.71 -3.87 12.57
N GLN A 266 -2.56 -3.27 11.74
CA GLN A 266 -4.02 -3.34 11.81
C GLN A 266 -4.55 -3.62 10.40
N GLN A 267 -5.80 -4.10 10.29
CA GLN A 267 -6.45 -4.18 8.98
C GLN A 267 -6.47 -2.79 8.35
N LEU A 268 -5.96 -2.72 7.11
CA LEU A 268 -5.80 -1.46 6.40
C LEU A 268 -7.03 -1.19 5.54
N GLU A 269 -7.41 0.07 5.44
CA GLU A 269 -8.43 0.54 4.50
C GLU A 269 -7.82 0.72 3.09
N PRO A 270 -8.65 0.88 2.05
CA PRO A 270 -8.18 1.23 0.71
C PRO A 270 -7.26 2.46 0.72
N LEU A 271 -6.11 2.33 0.06
CA LEU A 271 -5.12 3.39 -0.07
C LEU A 271 -5.08 3.90 -1.50
N SER A 272 -5.21 5.22 -1.69
CA SER A 272 -5.07 5.86 -2.99
C SER A 272 -3.82 6.76 -3.03
N PHE A 273 -3.13 6.77 -4.17
CA PHE A 273 -1.88 7.49 -4.38
C PHE A 273 -1.65 7.81 -5.87
N THR A 274 -1.10 8.98 -6.16
CA THR A 274 -0.69 9.35 -7.52
C THR A 274 0.82 9.27 -7.64
N ALA A 275 1.31 8.33 -8.46
CA ALA A 275 2.72 8.20 -8.75
C ALA A 275 3.12 9.16 -9.88
N THR A 276 4.22 9.89 -9.68
CA THR A 276 4.75 10.85 -10.66
C THR A 276 6.23 10.60 -10.90
N LEU A 277 6.74 11.05 -12.05
CA LEU A 277 8.17 10.97 -12.37
C LEU A 277 9.03 11.73 -11.34
N GLU A 278 8.54 12.86 -10.83
CA GLU A 278 9.22 13.65 -9.81
C GLU A 278 9.40 12.85 -8.50
N ALA A 279 8.33 12.23 -8.01
CA ALA A 279 8.36 11.41 -6.79
C ALA A 279 9.34 10.22 -6.95
N LEU A 280 9.33 9.58 -8.12
CA LEU A 280 10.24 8.50 -8.46
C LEU A 280 11.70 8.96 -8.44
N LYS A 281 12.01 10.09 -9.10
CA LYS A 281 13.37 10.68 -9.13
C LYS A 281 13.85 11.03 -7.71
N LYS A 282 12.99 11.65 -6.90
CA LYS A 282 13.30 12.03 -5.51
C LYS A 282 13.59 10.83 -4.61
N ARG A 283 12.96 9.68 -4.85
CA ARG A 283 13.14 8.46 -4.03
C ARG A 283 14.20 7.50 -4.56
N ARG A 284 14.67 7.68 -5.78
CA ARG A 284 15.64 6.78 -6.40
C ARG A 284 16.94 6.72 -5.60
N GLY A 285 17.40 5.51 -5.28
CA GLY A 285 18.65 5.29 -4.56
C GLY A 285 18.61 5.60 -3.05
N LEU A 286 17.52 6.20 -2.55
CA LEU A 286 17.36 6.46 -1.12
C LEU A 286 17.09 5.17 -0.36
N LYS A 287 17.90 4.91 0.66
CA LYS A 287 17.66 3.80 1.59
C LYS A 287 16.56 4.18 2.57
N ARG A 288 15.72 3.20 2.90
CA ARG A 288 14.72 3.33 3.96
C ARG A 288 15.44 3.61 5.29
N ARG A 289 14.92 4.56 6.07
CA ARG A 289 15.51 4.96 7.36
C ARG A 289 15.39 3.86 8.42
N GLN A 290 14.39 2.98 8.30
CA GLN A 290 14.05 1.95 9.26
C GLN A 290 13.73 0.63 8.53
N GLY A 291 14.08 -0.50 9.13
CA GLY A 291 13.67 -1.82 8.62
C GLY A 291 12.16 -2.05 8.80
N GLN A 292 11.52 -2.81 7.91
CA GLN A 292 10.07 -3.03 7.97
C GLN A 292 9.63 -3.76 9.25
N ASN A 293 10.40 -4.75 9.72
CA ASN A 293 10.08 -5.43 10.99
C ASN A 293 10.12 -4.47 12.18
N GLN A 294 11.07 -3.53 12.19
CA GLN A 294 11.15 -2.52 13.23
C GLN A 294 9.99 -1.53 13.12
N LEU A 295 9.56 -1.21 11.90
CA LEU A 295 8.42 -0.32 11.66
C LEU A 295 7.09 -0.94 12.13
N MET A 296 6.92 -2.24 11.90
CA MET A 296 5.72 -2.98 12.29
C MET A 296 5.74 -3.47 13.74
N GLY A 297 6.89 -3.39 14.43
CA GLY A 297 7.05 -3.93 15.78
C GLY A 297 7.14 -5.46 15.86
N GLY A 298 7.33 -6.14 14.72
CA GLY A 298 7.36 -7.60 14.63
C GLY A 298 7.73 -8.11 13.24
N SER A 299 8.10 -9.39 13.13
CA SER A 299 8.37 -10.01 11.84
C SER A 299 7.06 -10.46 11.15
N CYS A 300 7.02 -10.35 9.83
CA CYS A 300 5.86 -10.83 9.05
C CYS A 300 5.65 -12.35 9.23
N GLN A 301 6.73 -13.12 9.33
CA GLN A 301 6.69 -14.56 9.55
C GLN A 301 5.99 -14.95 10.87
N GLN A 302 6.20 -14.19 11.95
CA GLN A 302 5.48 -14.43 13.20
C GLN A 302 3.98 -14.18 13.06
N VAL A 303 3.57 -13.14 12.32
CA VAL A 303 2.15 -12.87 12.05
C VAL A 303 1.52 -14.02 11.29
N PHE A 304 2.20 -14.51 10.26
CA PHE A 304 1.77 -15.72 9.54
C PHE A 304 1.67 -16.93 10.48
N ALA A 305 2.70 -17.23 11.26
CA ALA A 305 2.74 -18.39 12.16
C ALA A 305 1.68 -18.35 13.27
N ILE A 306 1.27 -17.15 13.71
CA ILE A 306 0.15 -17.00 14.63
C ILE A 306 -1.16 -17.34 13.91
N CYS A 307 -1.38 -16.72 12.75
CA CYS A 307 -2.59 -16.90 11.95
C CYS A 307 -2.71 -18.29 11.28
N GLY A 308 -1.73 -19.19 11.41
CA GLY A 308 -1.76 -20.47 10.73
C GLY A 308 -0.97 -21.55 11.46
N GLU A 309 -1.67 -22.61 11.85
CA GLU A 309 -1.12 -23.73 12.65
C GLU A 309 -0.03 -24.54 11.93
N ASN A 310 0.00 -24.49 10.59
CA ASN A 310 0.87 -25.33 9.75
C ASN A 310 2.07 -24.58 9.14
N ILE A 311 2.40 -23.38 9.63
CA ILE A 311 3.49 -22.59 9.08
C ILE A 311 4.80 -22.94 9.78
N VAL A 312 5.67 -23.65 9.05
CA VAL A 312 7.03 -23.94 9.51
C VAL A 312 7.89 -22.68 9.38
N ILE A 313 8.52 -22.29 10.49
CA ILE A 313 9.48 -21.18 10.51
C ILE A 313 10.79 -21.65 9.88
N GLU A 314 10.97 -21.34 8.59
CA GLU A 314 12.20 -21.62 7.87
C GLU A 314 13.23 -20.48 8.01
N SER A 315 14.51 -20.81 7.80
CA SER A 315 15.64 -19.87 7.91
C SER A 315 15.67 -18.78 6.83
N GLN A 316 15.09 -19.05 5.66
CA GLN A 316 14.89 -18.04 4.62
C GLN A 316 13.51 -17.42 4.74
N SER A 317 13.46 -16.10 4.75
CA SER A 317 12.20 -15.36 4.89
C SER A 317 11.31 -15.55 3.66
N LYS A 318 10.35 -16.47 3.76
CA LYS A 318 9.27 -16.68 2.77
C LYS A 318 8.15 -15.65 2.90
N TYR A 319 8.25 -14.72 3.84
CA TYR A 319 7.19 -13.80 4.25
C TYR A 319 7.73 -12.38 4.37
N HIS A 320 7.12 -11.44 3.67
CA HIS A 320 7.54 -10.04 3.64
C HIS A 320 6.41 -9.14 4.15
N TRP A 321 6.81 -8.07 4.81
CA TRP A 321 5.96 -6.88 4.86
C TRP A 321 5.93 -6.28 3.46
N SER A 322 4.85 -6.51 2.72
CA SER A 322 4.66 -5.97 1.37
C SER A 322 4.15 -4.55 1.47
N HIS A 323 4.70 -3.65 0.66
CA HIS A 323 4.10 -2.33 0.52
C HIS A 323 2.79 -2.45 -0.27
N LEU A 324 1.79 -1.62 0.06
CA LEU A 324 0.65 -1.41 -0.83
C LEU A 324 1.07 -0.47 -1.97
N ILE A 325 1.73 0.64 -1.64
CA ILE A 325 2.37 1.54 -2.59
C ILE A 325 3.89 1.49 -2.41
N ALA A 326 4.61 1.13 -3.46
CA ALA A 326 6.07 0.98 -3.41
C ALA A 326 6.78 2.23 -2.90
N TYR A 327 7.74 2.06 -1.99
CA TYR A 327 8.53 3.17 -1.46
C TYR A 327 9.25 4.00 -2.55
N PHE A 328 9.75 3.33 -3.58
CA PHE A 328 10.49 4.01 -4.66
C PHE A 328 9.57 4.76 -5.64
N LEU A 329 8.27 4.46 -5.65
CA LEU A 329 7.26 5.21 -6.41
C LEU A 329 6.77 6.46 -5.66
N GLY A 330 7.26 6.70 -4.43
CA GLY A 330 6.80 7.79 -3.58
C GLY A 330 5.95 7.33 -2.40
N GLY A 331 5.60 6.05 -2.33
CA GLY A 331 4.84 5.48 -1.22
C GLY A 331 5.49 5.72 0.14
N MET A 332 4.67 5.94 1.17
CA MET A 332 5.15 6.19 2.53
C MET A 332 5.77 4.92 3.14
N HIS A 333 6.89 5.08 3.84
CA HIS A 333 7.47 4.00 4.66
C HIS A 333 6.83 4.00 6.06
N SER A 334 5.57 3.57 6.12
CA SER A 334 4.73 3.59 7.33
C SER A 334 3.98 2.27 7.53
N ALA A 335 3.52 2.00 8.75
CA ALA A 335 2.73 0.81 9.05
C ALA A 335 1.42 0.78 8.25
N ASP A 336 0.82 1.94 8.01
CA ASP A 336 -0.40 2.11 7.22
C ASP A 336 -0.24 1.83 5.71
N ASN A 337 0.98 1.50 5.26
CA ASN A 337 1.29 1.14 3.88
C ASN A 337 1.93 -0.26 3.79
N LEU A 338 1.81 -1.08 4.84
CA LEU A 338 2.43 -2.41 4.90
C LEU A 338 1.40 -3.49 5.27
N VAL A 339 1.34 -4.53 4.45
CA VAL A 339 0.53 -5.72 4.70
C VAL A 339 1.39 -6.97 4.79
N PRO A 340 0.99 -7.97 5.58
CA PRO A 340 1.67 -9.25 5.60
C PRO A 340 1.41 -9.99 4.27
N ALA A 341 2.47 -10.40 3.59
CA ALA A 341 2.39 -11.19 2.36
C ALA A 341 3.51 -12.25 2.29
N THR A 342 3.36 -13.24 1.44
CA THR A 342 4.47 -14.10 1.05
C THR A 342 5.46 -13.30 0.19
N ALA A 343 6.72 -13.76 0.15
CA ALA A 343 7.73 -13.20 -0.73
C ALA A 343 7.31 -13.29 -2.21
N ALA A 344 6.72 -14.41 -2.63
CA ALA A 344 6.25 -14.61 -4.00
C ALA A 344 5.18 -13.59 -4.40
N SER A 345 4.20 -13.34 -3.52
CA SER A 345 3.15 -12.35 -3.74
C SER A 345 3.73 -10.93 -3.85
N ASN A 346 4.65 -10.56 -2.95
CA ASN A 346 5.36 -9.28 -3.03
C ASN A 346 6.16 -9.13 -4.34
N TYR A 347 6.74 -10.21 -4.87
CA TYR A 347 7.39 -10.16 -6.19
C TYR A 347 6.40 -10.00 -7.33
N ASN A 348 5.20 -10.59 -7.26
CA ASN A 348 4.16 -10.38 -8.26
C ASN A 348 3.72 -8.90 -8.30
N VAL A 349 3.61 -8.24 -7.13
CA VAL A 349 3.33 -6.79 -7.05
C VAL A 349 4.43 -6.00 -7.76
N LEU A 350 5.70 -6.26 -7.42
CA LEU A 350 6.85 -5.60 -8.04
C LEU A 350 6.86 -5.76 -9.57
N GLU A 351 6.58 -6.95 -10.07
CA GLU A 351 6.71 -7.27 -11.50
C GLU A 351 5.54 -6.79 -12.34
N ILE A 352 4.31 -7.01 -11.88
CA ILE A 352 3.11 -6.63 -12.65
C ILE A 352 2.84 -5.14 -12.53
N ILE A 353 3.03 -4.57 -11.34
CA ILE A 353 2.53 -3.23 -11.00
C ILE A 353 3.68 -2.25 -10.91
N GLU A 354 4.62 -2.45 -9.98
CA GLU A 354 5.57 -1.39 -9.63
C GLU A 354 6.57 -1.10 -10.76
N GLN A 355 7.06 -2.14 -11.45
CA GLN A 355 7.93 -1.97 -12.63
C GLN A 355 7.20 -1.34 -13.80
N PHE A 356 5.94 -1.73 -14.04
CA PHE A 356 5.13 -1.14 -15.11
C PHE A 356 4.95 0.37 -14.92
N ILE A 357 4.53 0.79 -13.73
CA ILE A 357 4.34 2.21 -13.41
C ILE A 357 5.66 2.98 -13.57
N ALA A 358 6.76 2.43 -13.08
CA ALA A 358 8.07 3.06 -13.23
C ALA A 358 8.49 3.21 -14.70
N GLU A 359 8.18 2.22 -15.53
CA GLU A 359 8.48 2.27 -16.97
C GLU A 359 7.61 3.29 -17.69
N LYS A 360 6.30 3.30 -17.44
CA LYS A 360 5.36 4.31 -17.97
C LYS A 360 5.83 5.72 -17.65
N LEU A 361 6.16 6.01 -16.39
CA LEU A 361 6.62 7.35 -15.97
C LEU A 361 8.00 7.76 -16.52
N ILE A 362 8.88 6.81 -16.83
CA ILE A 362 10.27 7.11 -17.26
C ILE A 362 10.39 7.18 -18.78
N LYS A 363 9.72 6.28 -19.50
CA LYS A 363 9.95 6.04 -20.93
C LYS A 363 8.81 6.52 -21.80
N GLU A 364 7.61 6.61 -21.24
CA GLU A 364 6.37 6.89 -21.96
C GLU A 364 5.89 8.26 -21.49
N ASP A 365 5.23 9.03 -22.36
CA ASP A 365 4.85 10.42 -22.06
C ASP A 365 3.60 10.48 -21.15
N VAL A 366 3.72 9.84 -19.97
CA VAL A 366 2.70 9.75 -18.94
C VAL A 366 3.13 10.62 -17.77
N SER A 367 2.34 11.66 -17.47
CA SER A 367 2.61 12.58 -16.36
C SER A 367 2.52 11.90 -15.00
N ASP A 368 1.49 11.07 -14.84
CA ASP A 368 1.14 10.44 -13.58
C ASP A 368 0.32 9.17 -13.77
N VAL A 369 0.38 8.30 -12.76
CA VAL A 369 -0.45 7.10 -12.67
C VAL A 369 -1.17 7.13 -11.32
N TYR A 370 -2.49 7.16 -11.36
CA TYR A 370 -3.33 7.03 -10.18
C TYR A 370 -3.46 5.57 -9.78
N ILE A 371 -3.23 5.28 -8.50
CA ILE A 371 -3.16 3.94 -7.93
C ILE A 371 -4.16 3.89 -6.77
N THR A 372 -5.09 2.95 -6.78
CA THR A 372 -5.90 2.58 -5.61
C THR A 372 -5.65 1.12 -5.28
N VAL A 373 -5.29 0.83 -4.03
CA VAL A 373 -5.04 -0.53 -3.54
C VAL A 373 -6.00 -0.84 -2.41
N SER A 374 -6.87 -1.83 -2.63
CA SER A 374 -7.88 -2.26 -1.67
C SER A 374 -7.53 -3.65 -1.13
N PRO A 375 -7.04 -3.76 0.12
CA PRO A 375 -6.91 -5.05 0.78
C PRO A 375 -8.28 -5.61 1.14
N VAL A 376 -8.56 -6.84 0.72
CA VAL A 376 -9.81 -7.54 1.03
C VAL A 376 -9.54 -8.55 2.15
N TYR A 377 -10.26 -8.43 3.25
CA TYR A 377 -10.19 -9.35 4.39
C TYR A 377 -11.44 -10.23 4.42
N ILE A 378 -11.25 -11.51 4.77
CA ILE A 378 -12.33 -12.49 4.86
C ILE A 378 -12.30 -13.12 6.24
N ASP A 379 -13.48 -13.29 6.83
CA ASP A 379 -13.69 -13.90 8.15
C ASP A 379 -12.87 -13.23 9.26
N GLY A 380 -12.71 -11.90 9.23
CA GLY A 380 -11.96 -11.16 10.27
C GLY A 380 -10.45 -11.41 10.30
N SER A 381 -9.90 -12.13 9.32
CA SER A 381 -8.46 -12.44 9.26
C SER A 381 -7.58 -11.19 9.21
N ASN A 382 -6.45 -11.21 9.91
CA ASN A 382 -5.47 -10.13 9.87
C ASN A 382 -4.64 -10.08 8.56
N ILE A 383 -4.60 -11.15 7.78
CA ILE A 383 -3.86 -11.19 6.51
C ILE A 383 -4.87 -11.03 5.38
N PRO A 384 -4.70 -10.11 4.41
CA PRO A 384 -5.69 -9.98 3.34
C PRO A 384 -5.77 -11.27 2.51
N SER A 385 -6.96 -11.61 2.02
CA SER A 385 -7.17 -12.71 1.08
C SER A 385 -6.77 -12.31 -0.35
N THR A 386 -7.00 -11.05 -0.68
CA THR A 386 -6.69 -10.42 -1.98
C THR A 386 -6.26 -8.97 -1.77
N LEU A 387 -5.34 -8.48 -2.59
CA LEU A 387 -5.08 -7.07 -2.83
C LEU A 387 -5.61 -6.75 -4.22
N LEU A 388 -6.58 -5.84 -4.28
CA LEU A 388 -7.14 -5.34 -5.52
C LEU A 388 -6.46 -4.03 -5.87
N PHE A 389 -5.65 -4.04 -6.92
CA PHE A 389 -5.01 -2.84 -7.45
C PHE A 389 -5.84 -2.31 -8.62
N ASN A 390 -6.17 -1.03 -8.56
CA ASN A 390 -6.78 -0.28 -9.66
C ASN A 390 -5.78 0.79 -10.10
N LEU A 391 -5.33 0.72 -11.35
CA LEU A 391 -4.45 1.70 -11.95
C LEU A 391 -5.25 2.52 -12.96
N LYS A 392 -5.02 3.83 -13.02
CA LYS A 392 -5.57 4.72 -14.05
C LYS A 392 -4.52 5.72 -14.50
N TRP A 393 -4.44 5.96 -15.80
CA TRP A 393 -3.56 6.98 -16.36
C TRP A 393 -4.10 7.50 -17.68
N LEU A 394 -3.59 8.66 -18.09
CA LEU A 394 -3.83 9.23 -19.41
C LEU A 394 -2.57 9.06 -20.25
N GLU A 395 -2.74 8.61 -21.49
CA GLU A 395 -1.67 8.44 -22.45
C GLU A 395 -2.19 8.86 -23.83
N HIS A 396 -1.55 9.86 -24.43
CA HIS A 396 -2.00 10.48 -25.69
C HIS A 396 -3.49 10.86 -25.68
N SER A 397 -3.98 11.42 -24.57
CA SER A 397 -5.39 11.81 -24.35
C SER A 397 -6.39 10.66 -24.28
N VAL A 398 -5.93 9.40 -24.23
CA VAL A 398 -6.78 8.22 -24.00
C VAL A 398 -6.70 7.82 -22.53
N GLU A 399 -7.85 7.55 -21.92
CA GLU A 399 -7.90 6.98 -20.57
C GLU A 399 -7.63 5.47 -20.64
N HIS A 400 -6.67 5.05 -19.82
CA HIS A 400 -6.35 3.65 -19.59
C HIS A 400 -6.63 3.30 -18.13
N SER A 401 -7.13 2.09 -17.90
CA SER A 401 -7.29 1.55 -16.56
C SER A 401 -6.98 0.06 -16.48
N GLU A 402 -6.44 -0.38 -15.35
CA GLU A 402 -6.18 -1.79 -15.06
C GLU A 402 -6.73 -2.18 -13.70
N GLU A 403 -7.27 -3.40 -13.63
CA GLU A 403 -7.65 -4.06 -12.39
C GLU A 403 -6.77 -5.31 -12.19
N ILE A 404 -5.97 -5.38 -11.13
CA ILE A 404 -5.02 -6.47 -10.88
C ILE A 404 -5.30 -7.11 -9.51
N HIS A 405 -5.45 -8.44 -9.51
CA HIS A 405 -5.74 -9.21 -8.30
C HIS A 405 -4.51 -9.98 -7.81
N ILE A 406 -3.96 -9.60 -6.66
CA ILE A 406 -2.81 -10.28 -6.04
C ILE A 406 -3.25 -11.00 -4.77
N ASN A 407 -2.87 -12.25 -4.58
CA ASN A 407 -3.14 -13.00 -3.35
C ASN A 407 -1.94 -12.93 -2.41
N PRO A 408 -2.02 -12.21 -1.25
CA PRO A 408 -0.93 -12.09 -0.27
C PRO A 408 -0.44 -13.42 0.30
N ARG A 409 -1.31 -14.43 0.33
CA ARG A 409 -1.07 -15.72 0.99
C ARG A 409 -0.50 -16.78 0.03
N SER A 410 -0.33 -16.45 -1.24
CA SER A 410 0.10 -17.39 -2.28
C SER A 410 1.62 -17.46 -2.36
N HIS A 411 2.22 -18.65 -2.32
CA HIS A 411 3.62 -18.84 -2.71
C HIS A 411 3.80 -18.96 -4.24
N GLU A 412 2.72 -18.88 -5.02
CA GLU A 412 2.79 -18.92 -6.48
C GLU A 412 3.21 -17.57 -7.05
N ARG A 413 4.16 -17.63 -7.98
CA ARG A 413 4.53 -16.52 -8.82
C ARG A 413 3.70 -16.49 -10.10
N VAL A 414 3.55 -15.30 -10.67
CA VAL A 414 3.13 -15.20 -12.07
C VAL A 414 4.23 -15.74 -12.97
N ASN A 415 3.86 -16.61 -13.90
CA ASN A 415 4.82 -17.21 -14.81
C ASN A 415 5.07 -16.29 -16.02
N LYS A 416 6.05 -16.66 -16.83
CA LYS A 416 6.46 -15.88 -18.01
C LYS A 416 5.34 -15.72 -19.03
N SER A 417 4.48 -16.73 -19.19
CA SER A 417 3.36 -16.69 -20.12
C SER A 417 2.29 -15.70 -19.67
N MET A 418 1.97 -15.66 -18.37
CA MET A 418 1.05 -14.67 -17.78
C MET A 418 1.58 -13.25 -17.96
N LEU A 419 2.86 -13.01 -17.65
CA LEU A 419 3.45 -11.69 -17.80
C LEU A 419 3.49 -11.25 -19.27
N LYS A 420 3.89 -12.13 -20.19
CA LYS A 420 3.83 -11.84 -21.62
C LYS A 420 2.41 -11.50 -22.10
N ALA A 421 1.40 -12.21 -21.60
CA ALA A 421 0.02 -11.93 -21.96
C ALA A 421 -0.42 -10.54 -21.45
N ILE A 422 -0.09 -10.20 -20.21
CA ILE A 422 -0.35 -8.86 -19.64
C ILE A 422 0.38 -7.78 -20.46
N ASP A 423 1.67 -7.98 -20.74
CA ASP A 423 2.46 -7.02 -21.52
C ASP A 423 1.93 -6.87 -22.95
N ALA A 424 1.45 -7.95 -23.58
CA ALA A 424 0.87 -7.88 -24.91
C ALA A 424 -0.44 -7.08 -24.92
N ILE A 425 -1.30 -7.25 -23.91
CA ILE A 425 -2.53 -6.47 -23.75
C ILE A 425 -2.20 -4.98 -23.53
N ARG A 426 -1.22 -4.67 -22.68
CA ARG A 426 -0.77 -3.29 -22.42
C ARG A 426 -0.25 -2.55 -23.65
N ASN A 427 0.32 -3.29 -24.60
CA ASN A 427 0.90 -2.73 -25.82
C ASN A 427 -0.10 -2.68 -26.98
N LEU A 428 -1.36 -3.04 -26.76
CA LEU A 428 -2.41 -2.88 -27.76
C LEU A 428 -2.61 -1.39 -28.02
N ARG A 429 -2.49 -1.00 -29.29
CA ARG A 429 -2.83 0.35 -29.71
C ARG A 429 -4.33 0.47 -29.84
N ASN A 430 -4.87 1.59 -29.37
CA ASN A 430 -6.23 1.97 -29.67
C ASN A 430 -6.27 2.51 -31.12
N PRO A 431 -6.90 1.83 -32.09
CA PRO A 431 -7.00 2.28 -33.47
C PRO A 431 -7.71 3.64 -33.59
N ASP A 432 -8.64 3.96 -32.69
CA ASP A 432 -9.35 5.25 -32.69
C ASP A 432 -8.41 6.42 -32.31
N ALA A 433 -7.37 6.16 -31.51
CA ALA A 433 -6.37 7.16 -31.15
C ALA A 433 -5.45 7.50 -32.34
N GLU A 434 -5.19 6.53 -33.22
CA GLU A 434 -4.43 6.76 -34.45
C GLU A 434 -5.24 7.62 -35.44
N GLN A 435 -6.57 7.47 -35.49
CA GLN A 435 -7.43 8.33 -36.33
C GLN A 435 -7.50 9.78 -35.80
N MET A 436 -7.63 9.98 -34.48
CA MET A 436 -7.63 11.33 -33.89
C MET A 436 -6.29 12.06 -34.06
N GLN A 437 -5.15 11.35 -34.02
CA GLN A 437 -3.83 11.97 -34.28
C GLN A 437 -3.65 12.37 -35.75
N VAL A 438 -4.26 11.65 -36.69
CA VAL A 438 -4.23 12.00 -38.12
C VAL A 438 -5.10 13.23 -38.40
N GLU A 439 -6.27 13.35 -37.76
CA GLU A 439 -7.13 14.54 -37.90
C GLU A 439 -6.52 15.81 -37.29
N ASP A 440 -5.87 15.71 -36.11
CA ASP A 440 -5.22 16.86 -35.46
C ASP A 440 -3.95 17.33 -36.21
N GLN A 441 -3.31 16.46 -36.99
CA GLN A 441 -2.25 16.84 -37.94
C GLN A 441 -2.80 17.41 -39.26
N GLY A 442 -3.96 16.95 -39.72
CA GLY A 442 -4.64 17.50 -40.90
C GLY A 442 -5.18 18.92 -40.69
N LEU A 443 -5.63 19.25 -39.48
CA LEU A 443 -6.07 20.60 -39.10
C LEU A 443 -4.92 21.62 -38.98
N LYS A 444 -3.69 21.16 -38.71
CA LYS A 444 -2.49 22.02 -38.67
C LYS A 444 -1.90 22.36 -40.04
N LEU A 445 -2.38 21.73 -41.12
CA LEU A 445 -1.97 22.01 -42.49
C LEU A 445 -2.93 22.92 -43.26
N THR A 446 -3.93 23.49 -42.58
CA THR A 446 -4.91 24.40 -43.18
C THR A 446 -4.99 25.74 -42.42
N ILE A 447 -3.87 26.45 -42.32
CA ILE A 447 -3.82 27.91 -42.10
C ILE A 447 -2.73 28.51 -42.99
#